data_AF-W2TTE9-F1
#
_entry.id   AF-W2TTE9-F1
#
_cell.length_a   1.000
_cell.length_b   1.000
_cell.length_c   1.000
_cell.angle_alpha   90.00
_cell.angle_beta   90.00
_cell.angle_gamma   90.00
#
_symmetry.space_group_name_H-M   'P 1'
#
loop_
_entity.id
_entity.type
_entity.pdbx_description
1 polymer ?
#
loop_
_entity_poly.entity_id
_entity_poly.type
_entity_poly.pdbx_seq_one_letter_code
_entity_poly.pdbx_strand_id
1 'polypeptide(L)' 'MAVIGGITHSNISRLSKTSSQLAPQTKKELSQLTNLLSVQSNFGEYRKALSALGSHFRIPIM' A
#
# COMPACT_ATOMS: atom_id res chain seq x y z
N MET A 1 -4.93 1.29 -3.98
CA MET A 1 -5.59 0.22 -3.22
C MET A 1 -5.60 -1.11 -3.96
N ALA A 2 -6.15 -1.20 -5.18
CA ALA A 2 -6.33 -2.48 -5.90
C ALA A 2 -5.10 -3.39 -5.92
N VAL A 3 -3.94 -2.88 -6.36
CA VAL A 3 -2.70 -3.68 -6.46
C VAL A 3 -2.19 -4.14 -5.09
N ILE A 4 -2.07 -3.21 -4.14
CA ILE A 4 -1.57 -3.53 -2.78
C ILE A 4 -2.53 -4.49 -2.07
N GLY A 5 -3.84 -4.30 -2.20
CA GLY A 5 -4.85 -5.23 -1.70
C GLY A 5 -4.71 -6.63 -2.30
N GLY A 6 -4.43 -6.73 -3.60
CA GLY A 6 -4.17 -8.02 -4.26
C GLY A 6 -2.91 -8.72 -3.73
N ILE A 7 -1.79 -8.00 -3.63
CA ILE A 7 -0.51 -8.57 -3.16
C ILE A 7 -0.56 -8.96 -1.68
N THR A 8 -1.26 -8.16 -0.86
CA THR A 8 -1.45 -8.45 0.57
C THR A 8 -2.53 -9.50 0.83
N HIS A 9 -3.35 -9.83 -0.18
CA HIS A 9 -4.35 -10.90 -0.09
C HIS A 9 -3.68 -12.22 0.31
N SER A 10 -4.34 -12.96 1.20
CA SER A 10 -3.77 -14.12 1.87
C SER A 10 -3.18 -15.18 0.91
N ASN A 11 -3.75 -15.34 -0.28
CA ASN A 11 -3.26 -16.30 -1.27
C ASN A 11 -1.88 -15.92 -1.84
N ILE A 12 -1.61 -14.62 -2.00
CA ILE A 12 -0.34 -14.13 -2.54
C ILE A 12 0.68 -13.91 -1.42
N SER A 13 0.26 -13.32 -0.29
CA SER A 13 1.17 -13.02 0.82
C SER A 13 1.80 -14.26 1.48
N ARG A 14 1.14 -15.42 1.38
CA ARG A 14 1.66 -16.71 1.86
C ARG A 14 2.77 -17.32 0.99
N LEU A 15 3.05 -16.79 -0.19
CA LEU A 15 4.10 -17.27 -1.09
C LEU A 15 5.50 -16.85 -0.59
N SER A 16 5.91 -17.34 0.58
CA SER A 16 7.14 -16.94 1.27
C SER A 16 8.41 -17.12 0.44
N LYS A 17 8.48 -18.17 -0.40
CA LYS A 17 9.59 -18.40 -1.33
C LYS A 17 9.69 -17.31 -2.40
N THR A 18 8.56 -16.85 -2.93
CA THR A 18 8.52 -15.77 -3.91
C THR A 18 8.89 -14.44 -3.24
N SER A 19 8.28 -14.16 -2.09
CA SER A 19 8.54 -12.96 -1.31
C SER A 19 10.01 -12.86 -0.88
N SER A 20 10.70 -13.98 -0.62
CA SER A 20 12.11 -13.96 -0.24
C SER A 20 13.04 -13.51 -1.37
N GLN A 21 12.69 -13.78 -2.62
CA GLN A 21 13.47 -13.38 -3.81
C GLN A 21 13.37 -11.90 -4.15
N LEU A 22 12.43 -11.16 -3.56
CA LEU A 22 12.31 -9.72 -3.81
C LEU A 22 13.50 -8.96 -3.22
N ALA A 23 13.99 -7.98 -3.98
CA ALA A 23 15.03 -7.07 -3.53
C ALA A 23 14.61 -6.36 -2.22
N PRO A 24 15.55 -6.09 -1.30
CA PRO A 24 15.24 -5.41 -0.04
C PRO A 24 14.52 -4.08 -0.22
N GLN A 25 14.89 -3.31 -1.25
CA GLN A 25 14.25 -2.04 -1.59
C GLN A 25 12.78 -2.22 -1.97
N THR A 26 12.46 -3.22 -2.79
CA THR A 26 11.07 -3.53 -3.16
C THR A 26 10.23 -3.96 -1.96
N LYS A 27 10.81 -4.75 -1.04
CA LYS A 27 10.13 -5.12 0.22
C LYS A 27 9.80 -3.89 1.06
N LYS A 28 10.73 -2.94 1.14
CA LYS A 28 10.54 -1.67 1.87
C LYS A 28 9.43 -0.83 1.24
N GLU A 29 9.43 -0.67 -0.08
CA GLU A 29 8.39 0.07 -0.81
C GLU A 29 7.01 -0.56 -0.62
N LEU A 30 6.91 -1.90 -0.73
CA LEU A 30 5.65 -2.62 -0.47
C LEU A 30 5.14 -2.38 0.95
N SER A 31 6.03 -2.38 1.95
CA SER A 31 5.67 -2.09 3.35
C SER A 31 5.17 -0.65 3.51
N GLN A 32 5.85 0.32 2.90
CA GLN A 32 5.44 1.74 2.93
C GLN A 32 4.07 1.95 2.27
N LEU A 33 3.84 1.35 1.10
CA LEU A 33 2.57 1.42 0.38
C LEU A 33 1.43 0.72 1.15
N THR A 34 1.74 -0.36 1.86
CA THR A 34 0.77 -1.04 2.74
C THR A 34 0.41 -0.16 3.93
N ASN A 35 1.39 0.50 4.56
CA ASN A 35 1.16 1.42 5.68
C ASN A 35 0.36 2.65 5.26
N LEU A 36 0.62 3.21 4.07
CA LEU A 36 -0.16 4.31 3.50
C LEU A 36 -1.65 3.96 3.42
N LEU A 37 -1.96 2.71 3.08
CA LEU A 37 -3.32 2.19 2.90
C LEU A 37 -3.89 1.53 4.17
N SER A 38 -3.22 1.68 5.31
CA SER A 38 -3.69 1.13 6.58
C SER A 38 -5.06 1.72 6.95
N VAL A 39 -5.97 0.86 7.40
CA VAL A 39 -7.29 1.25 7.91
C VAL A 39 -7.22 1.97 9.26
N GLN A 40 -6.05 2.00 9.91
CA GLN A 40 -5.85 2.66 11.20
C GLN A 40 -6.26 4.14 11.12
N SER A 41 -7.02 4.59 12.13
CA SER A 41 -7.53 5.96 12.22
C SER A 41 -8.32 6.39 10.97
N ASN A 42 -9.14 5.48 10.42
CA ASN A 42 -9.95 5.70 9.22
C ASN A 42 -9.11 6.17 8.02
N PHE A 43 -8.14 5.34 7.61
CA PHE A 43 -7.18 5.64 6.54
C PHE A 43 -6.37 6.92 6.80
N GLY A 44 -5.92 7.12 8.05
CA GLY A 44 -5.32 8.37 8.49
C GLY A 44 -4.12 8.82 7.62
N GLU A 45 -3.22 7.89 7.31
CA GLU A 45 -2.04 8.18 6.48
C GLU A 45 -2.41 8.52 5.03
N TYR A 46 -3.31 7.75 4.42
CA TYR A 46 -3.84 8.06 3.09
C TYR A 46 -4.55 9.43 3.07
N ARG A 47 -5.40 9.74 4.05
CA ARG A 47 -6.12 11.02 4.13
C ARG A 47 -5.16 12.21 4.27
N LYS A 48 -4.09 12.06 5.06
CA LYS A 48 -3.03 13.08 5.17
C LYS A 48 -2.34 13.29 3.83
N ALA A 49 -1.90 12.21 3.17
CA ALA A 49 -1.27 12.27 1.86
C ALA A 49 -2.19 12.91 0.80
N LEU A 50 -3.47 12.53 0.79
CA LEU A 50 -4.49 13.07 -0.11
C LEU A 50 -4.70 14.57 0.10
N SER A 51 -4.70 15.02 1.35
CA SER A 51 -4.86 16.44 1.70
C SER A 51 -3.63 17.27 1.32
N ALA A 52 -2.42 16.71 1.46
CA ALA A 52 -1.17 17.37 1.11
C ALA A 52 -1.01 17.63 -0.40
N LEU A 53 -1.73 16.88 -1.25
CA LEU A 53 -1.76 17.04 -2.70
C LEU A 53 -2.60 18.24 -3.20
N GLY A 54 -3.25 19.00 -2.32
CA GLY A 54 -3.96 20.23 -2.70
C GLY A 54 -5.08 20.01 -3.73
N SER A 55 -5.18 20.86 -4.75
CA SER A 55 -6.20 20.82 -5.82
C SER A 55 -5.70 20.19 -7.13
N HIS A 56 -4.70 19.30 -7.06
CA HIS A 56 -4.24 18.55 -8.22
C HIS A 56 -5.19 17.41 -8.63
N PHE A 57 -5.19 17.06 -9.92
CA PHE A 57 -5.92 15.92 -10.46
C PHE A 57 -5.52 14.64 -9.71
N ARG A 58 -6.51 13.84 -9.34
CA ARG A 58 -6.32 12.63 -8.53
C ARG A 58 -7.45 11.65 -8.72
N ILE A 59 -7.12 10.38 -8.56
CA ILE A 59 -8.07 9.28 -8.51
C ILE A 59 -8.07 8.74 -7.08
N PRO A 60 -9.06 9.12 -6.25
CA PRO A 60 -9.12 8.64 -4.88
C PRO A 60 -9.46 7.15 -4.84
N ILE A 61 -9.12 6.51 -3.72
CA ILE A 61 -9.62 5.18 -3.38
C ILE A 61 -11.15 5.29 -3.25
N MET A 62 -11.86 4.39 -3.94
CA MET A 62 -13.32 4.26 -3.88
C MET A 62 -13.73 3.42 -2.67
#